data_AF-U3P432-F1
#
_entry.id   AF-U3P432-F1
#
_cell.length_a   1.000
_cell.length_b   1.000
_cell.length_c   1.000
_cell.angle_alpha   90.00
_cell.angle_beta   90.00
_cell.angle_gamma   90.00
#
_symmetry.space_group_name_H-M   'P 1'
#
loop_
_entity.id
_entity.type
_entity.pdbx_description
1 polymer ?
#
loop_
_entity_poly.entity_id
_entity_poly.type
_entity_poly.pdbx_seq_one_letter_code
_entity_poly.pdbx_strand_id
1 'polypeptide(L)'
;MGDDEGVRTPHGRYRAVAGVQGAQWMLQYDHGDGWANGYGFSADDRIEDAATLDEIRDLIAHRSESVFNRGPLVALPTERGRLVLSASGLTEVRDGRKSVHPLGPDEIATVARLFFRPFGVA
;
A
#
# COMPACT_ATOMS: atom_id res chain seq x y z
N MET A 1 -12.94 8.78 -27.95
CA MET A 1 -13.61 7.64 -27.30
C MET A 1 -12.61 6.51 -27.28
N GLY A 2 -11.96 6.27 -26.15
CA GLY A 2 -10.88 5.28 -26.03
C GLY A 2 -9.76 5.79 -25.14
N ASP A 3 -9.96 5.69 -23.82
CA ASP A 3 -8.93 5.70 -22.75
C ASP A 3 -9.55 5.19 -21.42
N ASP A 4 -10.69 4.50 -21.48
CA ASP A 4 -11.49 4.16 -20.30
C ASP A 4 -11.14 2.79 -19.69
N GLU A 5 -10.27 2.00 -20.34
CA GLU A 5 -10.09 0.60 -19.97
C GLU A 5 -9.02 0.36 -18.89
N GLY A 6 -8.06 1.27 -18.74
CA GLY A 6 -6.91 1.12 -17.84
C GLY A 6 -6.04 -0.11 -18.11
N VAL A 7 -4.89 -0.19 -17.44
CA VAL A 7 -3.98 -1.34 -17.48
C VAL A 7 -4.47 -2.40 -16.51
N ARG A 8 -4.70 -3.63 -16.99
CA ARG A 8 -5.06 -4.78 -16.18
C ARG A 8 -3.82 -5.44 -15.58
N THR A 9 -3.91 -5.79 -14.30
CA THR A 9 -2.90 -6.56 -13.56
C THR A 9 -3.60 -7.68 -12.78
N PRO A 10 -2.87 -8.66 -12.22
CA PRO A 10 -3.45 -9.63 -11.28
C PRO A 10 -4.10 -8.99 -10.05
N HIS A 11 -3.75 -7.74 -9.72
CA HIS A 11 -4.22 -7.00 -8.56
C HIS A 11 -5.25 -5.91 -8.91
N GLY A 12 -5.90 -6.01 -10.08
CA GLY A 12 -6.93 -5.08 -10.53
C GLY A 12 -6.50 -4.19 -11.70
N ARG A 13 -7.28 -3.14 -11.96
CA ARG A 13 -7.05 -2.19 -13.06
C ARG A 13 -6.50 -0.89 -12.54
N TYR A 14 -5.63 -0.26 -13.34
CA TYR A 14 -4.98 1.00 -12.99
C TYR A 14 -4.98 1.94 -14.18
N ARG A 15 -5.16 3.24 -13.94
CA ARG A 15 -5.04 4.26 -15.00
C ARG A 15 -4.51 5.56 -14.41
N ALA A 16 -3.73 6.30 -15.22
CA ALA A 16 -3.41 7.68 -14.93
C ALA A 16 -4.46 8.58 -15.60
N VAL A 17 -5.03 9.52 -14.87
CA VAL A 17 -5.98 10.51 -15.39
C VAL A 17 -5.51 11.92 -15.02
N ALA A 18 -6.04 12.93 -15.70
CA ALA A 18 -5.77 14.33 -15.37
C ALA A 18 -6.08 14.61 -13.88
N GLY A 19 -5.18 15.34 -13.22
CA GLY A 19 -5.24 15.53 -11.78
C GLY A 19 -6.28 16.53 -11.31
N VAL A 20 -6.52 16.51 -9.99
CA VAL A 20 -7.40 17.44 -9.27
C VAL A 20 -6.66 17.98 -8.04
N GLN A 21 -7.08 19.14 -7.52
CA GLN A 21 -6.55 19.70 -6.26
C GLN A 21 -5.03 19.90 -6.20
N GLY A 22 -4.41 20.35 -7.30
CA GLY A 22 -2.98 20.69 -7.34
C GLY A 22 -2.05 19.57 -7.79
N ALA A 23 -2.55 18.35 -8.00
CA ALA A 23 -1.82 17.30 -8.71
C ALA A 23 -1.97 17.44 -10.23
N GLN A 24 -0.90 17.15 -10.98
CA GLN A 24 -0.95 17.10 -12.45
C GLN A 24 -1.65 15.84 -12.94
N TRP A 25 -1.39 14.72 -12.27
CA TRP A 25 -1.91 13.39 -12.59
C TRP A 25 -2.49 12.73 -11.33
N MET A 26 -3.51 11.90 -11.52
CA MET A 26 -4.05 11.01 -10.49
C MET A 26 -3.91 9.57 -10.95
N LEU A 27 -3.30 8.72 -10.12
CA LEU A 27 -3.40 7.27 -10.31
C LEU A 27 -4.73 6.80 -9.73
N GLN A 28 -5.60 6.28 -10.60
CA GLN A 28 -6.83 5.60 -10.21
C GLN A 28 -6.67 4.10 -10.27
N TYR A 29 -7.37 3.39 -9.40
CA TYR A 29 -7.42 1.94 -9.37
C TYR A 29 -8.87 1.44 -9.31
N ASP A 30 -9.09 0.22 -9.80
CA ASP A 30 -10.36 -0.49 -9.69
C ASP A 30 -10.10 -1.96 -9.34
N HIS A 31 -10.60 -2.37 -8.18
CA HIS A 31 -10.49 -3.74 -7.64
C HIS A 31 -11.80 -4.53 -7.70
N GLY A 32 -12.79 -4.04 -8.46
CA GLY A 32 -14.10 -4.69 -8.65
C GLY A 32 -15.29 -3.82 -8.27
N ASP A 33 -15.07 -2.72 -7.56
CA ASP A 33 -16.10 -1.80 -7.06
C ASP A 33 -16.16 -0.48 -7.86
N GLY A 34 -15.46 -0.41 -8.98
CA GLY A 34 -15.33 0.79 -9.81
C GLY A 34 -14.07 1.60 -9.50
N TRP A 35 -13.88 2.67 -10.27
CA TRP A 35 -12.68 3.50 -10.18
C TRP A 35 -12.64 4.33 -8.89
N ALA A 36 -11.53 4.20 -8.15
CA ALA A 36 -11.21 4.98 -6.97
C ALA A 36 -9.89 5.75 -7.15
N ASN A 37 -9.77 6.89 -6.47
CA ASN A 37 -8.55 7.69 -6.46
C ASN A 37 -7.51 7.06 -5.51
N GLY A 38 -6.31 6.80 -6.03
CA GLY A 38 -5.15 6.38 -5.23
C GLY A 38 -4.38 7.59 -4.72
N TYR A 39 -3.45 8.08 -5.53
CA TYR A 39 -2.62 9.24 -5.19
C TYR A 39 -2.47 10.19 -6.37
N GLY A 40 -2.26 11.47 -6.05
CA GLY A 40 -1.89 12.50 -7.00
C GLY A 40 -0.38 12.64 -7.10
N PHE A 41 0.14 12.92 -8.28
CA PHE A 41 1.55 13.18 -8.51
C PHE A 41 1.75 14.20 -9.63
N SER A 42 2.93 14.81 -9.66
CA SER A 42 3.38 15.66 -10.77
C SER A 42 4.54 14.95 -11.48
N ALA A 43 4.47 14.87 -12.81
CA ALA A 43 5.58 14.32 -13.60
C ALA A 43 6.79 15.27 -13.62
N ASP A 44 6.56 16.55 -13.31
CA ASP A 44 7.59 17.58 -13.22
C ASP A 44 8.28 17.59 -11.84
N ASP A 45 7.67 16.99 -10.81
CA ASP A 45 8.22 16.86 -9.45
C ASP A 45 9.11 15.61 -9.36
N ARG A 46 10.29 15.71 -9.95
CA ARG A 46 11.25 14.60 -10.01
C ARG A 46 12.08 14.56 -8.73
N ILE A 47 12.23 13.36 -8.18
CA ILE A 47 13.16 13.11 -7.07
C ILE A 47 14.56 12.98 -7.67
N GLU A 48 15.35 14.05 -7.57
CA GLU A 48 16.71 14.12 -8.11
C GLU A 48 17.77 13.63 -7.12
N ASP A 49 17.41 13.62 -5.84
CA ASP A 49 18.31 13.46 -4.70
C ASP A 49 17.70 12.50 -3.67
N ALA A 50 18.56 11.68 -3.05
CA ALA A 50 18.16 10.75 -2.00
C ALA A 50 17.75 11.47 -0.70
N ALA A 51 18.21 12.69 -0.43
CA ALA A 51 17.81 13.45 0.76
C ALA A 51 16.30 13.75 0.76
N THR A 52 15.68 13.99 -0.41
CA THR A 52 14.21 14.10 -0.51
C THR A 52 13.51 12.82 -0.05
N LEU A 53 14.09 11.65 -0.33
CA LEU A 53 13.54 10.37 0.15
C LEU A 53 13.74 10.20 1.66
N ASP A 54 14.85 10.67 2.21
CA ASP A 54 15.08 10.70 3.65
C ASP A 54 14.05 11.60 4.35
N GLU A 55 13.77 12.78 3.80
CA GLU A 55 12.73 13.68 4.31
C GLU A 55 11.34 13.03 4.27
N ILE A 56 10.97 12.40 3.15
CA ILE A 56 9.70 11.66 3.04
C ILE A 56 9.63 10.53 4.05
N ARG A 57 10.71 9.77 4.23
CA ARG A 57 10.79 8.70 5.24
C ARG A 57 10.57 9.27 6.64
N ASP A 58 11.25 10.35 6.99
CA ASP A 58 11.17 10.96 8.31
C ASP A 58 9.76 11.52 8.58
N LEU A 59 9.12 12.12 7.56
CA LEU A 59 7.71 12.52 7.63
C LEU A 59 6.80 11.32 7.93
N ILE A 60 6.96 10.22 7.20
CA ILE A 60 6.17 8.99 7.39
C ILE A 60 6.44 8.38 8.77
N ALA A 61 7.68 8.40 9.25
CA ALA A 61 8.06 7.77 10.52
C ALA A 61 7.63 8.60 11.75
N HIS A 62 7.66 9.93 11.67
CA HIS A 62 7.63 10.78 12.87
C HIS A 62 6.46 11.76 12.96
N ARG A 63 5.74 12.06 11.87
CA ARG A 63 4.58 12.96 11.94
C ARG A 63 3.42 12.34 12.70
N SER A 64 2.76 13.11 13.56
CA SER A 64 1.58 12.69 14.34
C SER A 64 0.42 12.22 13.47
N GLU A 65 0.30 12.80 12.27
CA GLU A 65 -0.76 12.51 11.32
C GLU A 65 -0.51 11.19 10.56
N SER A 66 0.73 10.70 10.57
CA SER A 66 1.09 9.46 9.89
C SER A 66 0.33 8.28 10.50
N VAL A 67 -0.22 7.44 9.63
CA VAL A 67 -0.84 6.17 10.05
C VAL A 67 0.20 5.06 10.20
N PHE A 68 1.40 5.25 9.65
CA PHE A 68 2.45 4.24 9.57
C PHE A 68 3.29 4.13 10.85
N ASN A 69 3.17 5.09 11.77
CA ASN A 69 3.88 5.08 13.06
C ASN A 69 2.98 4.72 14.26
N ARG A 70 1.73 4.32 14.01
CA ARG A 70 0.74 4.01 15.06
C ARG A 70 0.72 2.54 15.49
N GLY A 71 1.46 1.69 14.80
CA GLY A 71 1.51 0.26 15.07
C GLY A 71 2.02 -0.53 13.87
N PRO A 72 2.15 -1.86 13.99
CA PRO A 72 2.60 -2.70 12.90
C PRO A 72 1.62 -2.65 11.72
N LEU A 73 2.15 -2.41 10.53
CA LEU A 73 1.44 -2.56 9.27
C LEU A 73 2.37 -3.28 8.29
N VAL A 74 1.93 -4.44 7.82
CA VAL A 74 2.69 -5.27 6.88
C VAL A 74 1.74 -5.73 5.79
N ALA A 75 2.10 -5.49 4.54
CA ALA A 75 1.39 -6.04 3.39
C ALA A 75 2.33 -6.94 2.60
N LEU A 76 1.95 -8.20 2.44
CA LEU A 76 2.72 -9.20 1.70
C LEU A 76 1.88 -9.69 0.51
N PRO A 77 2.27 -9.40 -0.74
CA PRO A 77 1.66 -10.05 -1.90
C PRO A 77 2.00 -11.54 -1.88
N THR A 78 1.04 -12.37 -2.27
CA THR A 78 1.20 -13.82 -2.42
C THR A 78 0.79 -14.22 -3.83
N GLU A 79 1.13 -15.44 -4.26
CA GLU A 79 0.74 -15.95 -5.59
C GLU A 79 -0.78 -15.94 -5.82
N ARG A 80 -1.58 -15.98 -4.73
CA ARG A 80 -3.05 -16.07 -4.78
C ARG A 80 -3.76 -14.85 -4.19
N GLY A 81 -3.03 -13.78 -3.90
CA GLY A 81 -3.60 -12.54 -3.37
C GLY A 81 -2.66 -11.74 -2.48
N ARG A 82 -3.09 -11.40 -1.26
CA ARG A 82 -2.27 -10.63 -0.30
C ARG A 82 -2.63 -10.93 1.15
N LEU A 83 -1.63 -10.84 2.02
CA LEU A 83 -1.78 -10.84 3.46
C LEU A 83 -1.51 -9.43 3.99
N VAL A 84 -2.34 -8.93 4.90
CA VAL A 84 -2.16 -7.64 5.55
C VAL A 84 -2.24 -7.81 7.05
N LEU A 85 -1.11 -7.67 7.75
CA LEU A 85 -1.06 -7.61 9.21
C LEU A 85 -1.21 -6.16 9.65
N SER A 86 -2.13 -5.89 10.57
CA SER A 86 -2.30 -4.60 11.24
C SER A 86 -2.21 -4.77 12.76
N ALA A 87 -2.28 -3.65 13.50
CA ALA A 87 -2.38 -3.64 14.95
C ALA A 87 -3.65 -4.32 15.52
N SER A 88 -4.63 -4.68 14.68
CA SER A 88 -5.89 -5.28 15.10
C SER A 88 -6.11 -6.72 14.60
N GLY A 89 -5.25 -7.23 13.70
CA GLY A 89 -5.39 -8.58 13.17
C GLY A 89 -4.70 -8.82 11.84
N LEU A 90 -4.95 -9.99 11.29
CA LEU A 90 -4.47 -10.42 9.98
C LEU A 90 -5.64 -10.48 8.99
N THR A 91 -5.55 -9.70 7.92
CA THR A 91 -6.45 -9.78 6.77
C THR A 91 -5.81 -10.64 5.69
N GLU A 92 -6.52 -11.64 5.21
CA GLU A 92 -6.15 -12.40 4.02
C GLU A 92 -7.11 -12.07 2.88
N VAL A 93 -6.55 -11.73 1.73
CA VAL A 93 -7.30 -11.68 0.47
C VAL A 93 -6.77 -12.81 -0.39
N ARG A 94 -7.63 -13.79 -0.69
CA ARG A 94 -7.29 -14.96 -1.50
C ARG A 94 -8.42 -15.20 -2.51
N ASP A 95 -8.05 -15.31 -3.79
CA ASP A 95 -9.00 -15.58 -4.88
C ASP A 95 -10.24 -14.64 -4.85
N GLY A 96 -9.99 -13.35 -4.55
CA GLY A 96 -11.03 -12.31 -4.45
C GLY A 96 -11.86 -12.33 -3.17
N ARG A 97 -11.66 -13.30 -2.26
CA ARG A 97 -12.34 -13.36 -0.96
C ARG A 97 -11.48 -12.76 0.13
N LYS A 98 -12.09 -11.92 0.96
CA LYS A 98 -11.46 -11.29 2.13
C LYS A 98 -11.88 -12.02 3.40
N SER A 99 -10.92 -12.49 4.20
CA SER A 99 -11.10 -12.94 5.58
C SER A 99 -10.30 -12.05 6.52
N VAL A 100 -10.84 -11.82 7.72
CA VAL A 100 -10.16 -11.06 8.78
C VAL A 100 -10.09 -11.94 10.01
N HIS A 101 -8.88 -12.13 10.52
CA HIS A 101 -8.59 -12.87 11.73
C HIS A 101 -8.15 -11.86 12.80
N PRO A 102 -9.01 -11.54 13.78
CA PRO A 102 -8.60 -10.74 14.93
C PRO A 102 -7.44 -11.44 15.65
N LEU A 103 -6.44 -10.66 16.05
CA LEU A 103 -5.28 -11.17 16.79
C LEU A 103 -5.06 -10.33 18.04
N GLY A 104 -4.67 -10.98 19.13
CA GLY A 104 -4.16 -10.32 20.32
C GLY A 104 -2.75 -9.76 20.11
N PRO A 105 -2.26 -8.88 21.01
CA PRO A 105 -0.94 -8.27 20.89
C PRO A 105 0.22 -9.27 20.73
N ASP A 106 0.21 -10.37 21.50
CA ASP A 106 1.25 -11.39 21.45
C ASP A 106 1.24 -12.19 20.14
N GLU A 107 0.05 -12.42 19.59
CA GLU A 107 -0.14 -13.10 18.31
C GLU A 107 0.35 -12.21 17.15
N ILE A 108 0.05 -10.91 17.20
CA ILE A 108 0.56 -9.93 16.23
C ILE A 108 2.08 -9.91 16.23
N ALA A 109 2.72 -9.86 17.41
CA ALA A 109 4.17 -9.89 17.52
C ALA A 109 4.77 -11.19 16.95
N THR A 110 4.12 -12.32 17.21
CA THR A 110 4.53 -13.63 16.68
C THR A 110 4.43 -13.69 15.17
N VAL A 111 3.29 -13.28 14.61
CA VAL A 111 3.03 -13.29 13.16
C VAL A 111 3.97 -12.30 12.44
N ALA A 112 4.20 -11.12 13.00
CA ALA A 112 5.17 -10.16 12.46
C ALA A 112 6.57 -10.80 12.36
N ARG A 113 7.06 -11.47 13.41
CA ARG A 113 8.36 -12.16 13.38
C ARG A 113 8.44 -13.27 12.33
N LEU A 114 7.34 -13.99 12.07
CA LEU A 114 7.30 -15.02 11.04
C LEU A 114 7.40 -14.43 9.63
N PHE A 115 6.77 -13.28 9.38
CA PHE A 115 6.91 -12.57 8.11
C PHE A 115 8.29 -11.92 7.93
N PHE A 116 8.83 -11.35 9.00
CA PHE A 116 10.13 -10.68 9.01
C PHE A 116 11.25 -11.62 9.45
N ARG A 117 11.29 -12.87 8.96
CA ARG A 117 12.52 -13.66 9.11
C ARG A 117 13.67 -12.76 8.65
N PRO A 118 14.65 -12.44 9.53
CA PRO A 118 15.70 -11.51 9.17
C PRO A 118 16.35 -12.04 7.91
N PHE A 119 16.39 -11.21 6.87
CA PHE A 119 17.21 -11.47 5.70
C PHE A 119 18.66 -11.47 6.17
N GLY A 120 19.16 -12.65 6.58
CA GLY A 120 20.57 -12.92 6.90
C GLY A 120 21.13 -12.20 8.12
N VAL A 121 21.25 -12.91 9.24
CA VAL A 121 22.57 -12.99 9.87
C VAL A 121 23.17 -14.29 9.30
N ALA A 122 24.04 -14.16 8.32
CA ALA A 122 24.88 -15.22 7.79
C ALA A 122 26.30 -14.66 7.67
#